data_AF-A0A418BB57-F1
#
_entry.id   AF-A0A418BB57-F1
#
_cell.length_a   1.000
_cell.length_b   1.000
_cell.length_c   1.000
_cell.angle_alpha   90.00
_cell.angle_beta   90.00
_cell.angle_gamma   90.00
#
_symmetry.space_group_name_H-M   'P 1'
#
loop_
_entity.id
_entity.type
_entity.pdbx_description
1 polymer ?
#
loop_
_entity_poly.entity_id
_entity_poly.type
_entity_poly.pdbx_seq_one_letter_code
_entity_poly.pdbx_strand_id
1 'polypeptide(L)'
;MKHIGWFRILVIGCYVPDQHDAFEAAMKKLASYSDSPLSRADRDKFAFGWLDSDKYVNYISKFFVYPEQVPTLFVWNRQDQVFYNYDGRADDVDAMAEFFINILTGKERAIAQGNYFLKIYRFMVRGYPWSLLWLFPMGFIAFFLIVGCAAVWTHDSAAEKRALTKSQEPAIRAAQPPIDAKKSE
;
A
#
# COMPACT_ATOMS: atom_id res chain seq x y z
N MET A 1 -7.03 7.78 34.99
CA MET A 1 -8.23 7.34 34.24
C MET A 1 -8.23 7.98 32.85
N LYS A 2 -8.13 7.19 31.77
CA LYS A 2 -8.31 7.66 30.39
C LYS A 2 -9.43 6.85 29.76
N HIS A 3 -10.67 7.31 29.94
CA HIS A 3 -11.80 6.88 29.12
C HIS A 3 -11.84 7.78 27.89
N ILE A 4 -11.36 7.29 26.75
CA ILE A 4 -11.64 7.90 25.45
C ILE A 4 -12.06 6.78 24.49
N GLY A 5 -13.37 6.75 24.20
CA GLY A 5 -13.94 6.11 23.01
C GLY A 5 -14.68 4.79 23.25
N TRP A 6 -15.97 4.87 23.61
CA TRP A 6 -16.89 3.72 23.56
C TRP A 6 -17.15 3.17 22.13
N PHE A 7 -16.81 3.93 21.09
CA PHE A 7 -16.99 3.49 19.70
C PHE A 7 -15.65 3.25 19.02
N ARG A 8 -15.41 2.00 18.64
CA ARG A 8 -14.17 1.58 17.97
C ARG A 8 -14.25 1.78 16.46
N ILE A 9 -15.47 1.76 15.90
CA ILE A 9 -15.72 1.85 14.47
C ILE A 9 -16.65 3.03 14.19
N LEU A 10 -16.19 3.96 13.36
CA LEU A 10 -16.94 5.13 12.89
C LEU A 10 -17.45 4.87 11.48
N VAL A 11 -18.72 5.14 11.23
CA VAL A 11 -19.36 5.13 9.91
C VAL A 11 -19.65 6.57 9.54
N ILE A 12 -19.10 7.04 8.42
CA ILE A 12 -19.25 8.42 7.98
C ILE A 12 -19.87 8.43 6.58
N GLY A 13 -21.09 8.95 6.48
CA GLY A 13 -21.71 9.27 5.20
C GLY A 13 -21.14 10.58 4.64
N CYS A 14 -20.74 10.58 3.38
CA CYS A 14 -20.26 11.74 2.63
C CYS A 14 -21.28 12.09 1.54
N TYR A 15 -22.06 13.14 1.77
CA TYR A 15 -23.11 13.58 0.87
C TYR A 15 -23.48 15.04 1.12
N VAL A 16 -24.21 15.63 0.18
CA VAL A 16 -24.84 16.95 0.32
C VAL A 16 -26.31 16.72 0.73
N PRO A 17 -26.74 17.13 1.93
CA PRO A 17 -28.09 16.85 2.45
C PRO A 17 -29.21 17.21 1.46
N ASP A 18 -29.21 18.44 0.94
CA ASP A 18 -30.27 18.95 0.06
C ASP A 18 -30.30 18.34 -1.35
N GLN A 19 -29.28 17.55 -1.72
CA GLN A 19 -29.18 16.91 -3.05
C GLN A 19 -29.37 15.40 -2.98
N HIS A 20 -29.22 14.78 -1.81
CA HIS A 20 -29.12 13.33 -1.66
C HIS A 20 -30.07 12.78 -0.59
N ASP A 21 -31.34 13.23 -0.60
CA ASP A 21 -32.37 12.85 0.37
C ASP A 21 -32.52 11.33 0.55
N ALA A 22 -32.46 10.57 -0.54
CA ALA A 22 -32.56 9.11 -0.50
C ALA A 22 -31.39 8.47 0.26
N PHE A 23 -30.17 8.98 0.06
CA PHE A 23 -28.98 8.51 0.77
C PHE A 23 -29.02 8.90 2.26
N GLU A 24 -29.47 10.12 2.54
CA GLU A 24 -29.67 10.58 3.92
C GLU A 24 -30.68 9.69 4.65
N ALA A 25 -31.80 9.36 4.00
CA ALA A 25 -32.81 8.46 4.55
C ALA A 25 -32.24 7.05 4.79
N ALA A 26 -31.43 6.52 3.87
CA ALA A 26 -30.73 5.24 4.04
C ALA A 26 -29.79 5.26 5.27
N MET A 27 -28.96 6.30 5.39
CA MET A 27 -28.06 6.49 6.53
C MET A 27 -28.80 6.61 7.87
N LYS A 28 -29.90 7.36 7.90
CA LYS A 28 -30.78 7.47 9.07
C LYS A 28 -31.40 6.13 9.44
N LYS A 29 -31.85 5.35 8.44
CA LYS A 29 -32.41 4.02 8.66
C LYS A 29 -31.37 3.07 9.25
N LEU A 30 -30.14 3.05 8.72
CA LEU A 30 -29.03 2.24 9.25
C LEU A 30 -28.70 2.59 10.70
N ALA A 31 -28.72 3.88 11.05
CA ALA A 31 -28.47 4.37 12.40
C ALA A 31 -29.66 4.19 13.36
N SER A 32 -30.86 3.87 12.86
CA SER A 32 -32.08 3.79 13.67
C SER A 32 -32.06 2.63 14.67
N TYR A 33 -32.73 2.83 15.81
CA TYR A 33 -32.96 1.77 16.79
C TYR A 33 -34.15 0.87 16.48
N SER A 34 -35.14 1.39 15.73
CA SER A 34 -36.38 0.70 15.40
C SER A 34 -36.36 0.04 14.02
N ASP A 35 -35.74 0.70 13.04
CA ASP A 35 -35.96 0.40 11.61
C ASP A 35 -34.70 -0.04 10.87
N SER A 36 -33.59 -0.22 11.61
CA SER A 36 -32.32 -0.64 11.02
C SER A 36 -32.36 -2.12 10.64
N PRO A 37 -31.84 -2.49 9.46
CA PRO A 37 -31.63 -3.90 9.09
C PRO A 37 -30.53 -4.57 9.92
N LEU A 38 -29.73 -3.81 10.68
CA LEU A 38 -28.71 -4.35 11.57
C LEU A 38 -29.32 -4.84 12.89
N SER A 39 -28.79 -5.94 13.41
CA SER A 39 -29.09 -6.36 14.78
C SER A 39 -28.69 -5.26 15.77
N ARG A 40 -29.44 -5.11 16.88
CA ARG A 40 -29.14 -4.08 17.90
C ARG A 40 -27.71 -4.21 18.43
N ALA A 41 -27.26 -5.45 18.64
CA ALA A 41 -25.93 -5.76 19.14
C ALA A 41 -24.82 -5.40 18.14
N ASP A 42 -25.08 -5.48 16.85
CA ASP A 42 -24.11 -5.09 15.81
C ASP A 42 -24.12 -3.59 15.58
N ARG A 43 -25.29 -2.95 15.54
CA ARG A 43 -25.40 -1.50 15.38
C ARG A 43 -24.68 -0.74 16.49
N ASP A 44 -24.79 -1.19 17.75
CA ASP A 44 -24.14 -0.53 18.90
C ASP A 44 -22.59 -0.56 18.84
N LYS A 45 -21.99 -1.35 17.94
CA LYS A 45 -20.54 -1.34 17.68
C LYS A 45 -20.10 -0.18 16.80
N PHE A 46 -21.03 0.44 16.08
CA PHE A 46 -20.80 1.52 15.13
C PHE A 46 -21.26 2.87 15.70
N ALA A 47 -20.47 3.90 15.47
CA ALA A 47 -20.90 5.30 15.63
C ALA A 47 -21.13 5.91 14.26
N PHE A 48 -22.36 6.36 14.01
CA PHE A 48 -22.76 6.97 12.75
C PHE A 48 -22.58 8.49 12.78
N GLY A 49 -22.08 9.03 11.68
CA GLY A 49 -21.94 10.46 11.45
C GLY A 49 -22.04 10.79 9.96
N TRP A 50 -22.01 12.07 9.65
CA TRP A 50 -22.03 12.55 8.28
C TRP A 50 -21.10 13.75 8.09
N LEU A 51 -20.64 13.94 6.87
CA LEU A 51 -19.84 15.09 6.45
C LEU A 51 -20.41 15.64 5.14
N ASP A 52 -20.54 16.96 5.09
CA ASP A 52 -20.89 17.71 3.88
C ASP A 52 -19.77 17.58 2.85
N SER A 53 -20.06 16.86 1.77
CA SER A 53 -19.05 16.55 0.75
C SER A 53 -18.53 17.79 0.01
N ASP A 54 -19.35 18.82 -0.14
CA ASP A 54 -18.99 20.05 -0.87
C ASP A 54 -18.13 20.97 -0.01
N LYS A 55 -18.43 21.07 1.28
CA LYS A 55 -17.66 21.91 2.21
C LYS A 55 -16.33 21.28 2.61
N TYR A 56 -16.27 19.95 2.69
CA TYR A 56 -15.12 19.23 3.26
C TYR A 56 -14.33 18.38 2.25
N VAL A 57 -14.37 18.71 0.96
CA VAL A 57 -13.66 17.99 -0.12
C VAL A 57 -12.21 17.64 0.24
N ASN A 58 -11.43 18.61 0.72
CA ASN A 58 -10.02 18.42 1.06
C ASN A 58 -9.79 17.54 2.30
N TYR A 59 -10.78 17.44 3.18
CA TYR A 59 -10.72 16.58 4.36
C TYR A 59 -11.11 15.16 4.00
N ILE A 60 -12.21 15.00 3.26
CA ILE A 60 -12.77 13.72 2.83
C ILE A 60 -11.81 12.97 1.89
N SER A 61 -11.07 13.68 1.03
CA SER A 61 -10.06 13.08 0.16
C SER A 61 -8.90 12.40 0.90
N LYS A 62 -8.63 12.79 2.16
CA LYS A 62 -7.65 12.09 3.03
C LYS A 62 -8.10 10.67 3.39
N PHE A 63 -9.39 10.40 3.27
CA PHE A 63 -10.02 9.09 3.50
C PHE A 63 -10.28 8.33 2.20
N PHE A 64 -9.66 8.76 1.09
CA PHE A 64 -9.79 8.16 -0.25
C PHE A 64 -11.20 8.23 -0.85
N VAL A 65 -12.05 9.10 -0.32
CA VAL A 65 -13.33 9.43 -0.90
C VAL A 65 -13.14 10.65 -1.80
N TYR A 66 -13.41 10.49 -3.09
CA TYR A 66 -13.29 11.55 -4.08
C TYR A 66 -14.67 12.13 -4.42
N PRO A 67 -14.74 13.39 -4.90
CA PRO A 67 -16.02 14.02 -5.26
C PRO A 67 -16.84 13.20 -6.25
N GLU A 68 -16.16 12.48 -7.15
CA GLU A 68 -16.80 11.62 -8.15
C GLU A 68 -17.56 10.42 -7.57
N GLN A 69 -17.31 10.08 -6.31
CA GLN A 69 -17.92 8.93 -5.62
C GLN A 69 -19.09 9.34 -4.73
N VAL A 70 -19.39 10.63 -4.61
CA VAL A 70 -20.48 11.14 -3.78
C VAL A 70 -21.82 10.86 -4.49
N PRO A 71 -22.86 10.38 -3.78
CA PRO A 71 -22.91 10.07 -2.34
C PRO A 71 -22.29 8.70 -2.01
N THR A 72 -21.49 8.64 -0.95
CA THR A 72 -20.87 7.38 -0.48
C THR A 72 -20.69 7.38 1.03
N LEU A 73 -20.36 6.22 1.61
CA LEU A 73 -19.97 6.08 3.01
C LEU A 73 -18.63 5.38 3.13
N PHE A 74 -17.88 5.76 4.15
CA PHE A 74 -16.68 5.03 4.55
C PHE A 74 -16.77 4.65 6.02
N VAL A 75 -16.07 3.58 6.37
CA VAL A 75 -15.98 3.07 7.73
C VAL A 75 -14.53 3.14 8.19
N TRP A 76 -14.32 3.80 9.31
CA TRP A 76 -13.03 3.93 9.95
C TRP A 76 -12.99 3.13 11.25
N ASN A 77 -12.25 2.03 11.24
CA ASN A 77 -11.88 1.31 12.45
C ASN A 77 -10.69 2.04 13.09
N ARG A 78 -10.94 2.73 14.20
CA ARG A 78 -9.92 3.52 14.92
C ARG A 78 -8.93 2.65 15.69
N GLN A 79 -9.30 1.42 16.02
CA GLN A 79 -8.41 0.51 16.75
C GLN A 79 -7.27 0.05 15.83
N ASP A 80 -7.63 -0.43 14.64
CA ASP A 80 -6.66 -0.99 13.70
C ASP A 80 -6.16 0.04 12.67
N GLN A 81 -6.67 1.28 12.74
CA GLN A 81 -6.41 2.37 11.78
C GLN A 81 -6.71 1.96 10.33
N VAL A 82 -7.77 1.17 10.16
CA VAL A 82 -8.20 0.61 8.87
C VAL A 82 -9.41 1.37 8.34
N PHE A 83 -9.41 1.61 7.03
CA PHE A 83 -10.50 2.21 6.29
C PHE A 83 -11.13 1.21 5.32
N TYR A 84 -12.45 1.24 5.28
CA TYR A 84 -13.29 0.52 4.34
C TYR A 84 -14.13 1.55 3.58
N ASN A 85 -14.19 1.45 2.26
CA ASN A 85 -15.09 2.27 1.44
C ASN A 85 -16.21 1.37 0.94
N TYR A 86 -17.42 1.91 0.91
CA TYR A 86 -18.53 1.21 0.31
C TYR A 86 -18.58 1.53 -1.18
N ASP A 87 -18.35 0.51 -2.01
CA ASP A 87 -18.37 0.62 -3.48
C ASP A 87 -19.72 0.16 -4.10
N GLY A 88 -20.76 0.01 -3.28
CA GLY A 88 -22.11 -0.37 -3.71
C GLY A 88 -23.01 0.81 -4.05
N ARG A 89 -24.28 0.53 -4.37
CA ARG A 89 -25.26 1.56 -4.70
C ARG A 89 -25.71 2.30 -3.44
N ALA A 90 -25.76 3.63 -3.54
CA ALA A 90 -26.06 4.52 -2.42
C ALA A 90 -27.52 4.41 -1.90
N ASP A 91 -28.42 3.79 -2.64
CA ASP A 91 -29.83 3.61 -2.27
C ASP A 91 -30.13 2.25 -1.60
N ASP A 92 -29.16 1.33 -1.55
CA ASP A 92 -29.37 -0.05 -1.09
C ASP A 92 -28.98 -0.23 0.39
N VAL A 93 -29.96 -0.03 1.27
CA VAL A 93 -29.78 -0.13 2.74
C VAL A 93 -29.37 -1.53 3.17
N ASP A 94 -29.89 -2.57 2.51
CA ASP A 94 -29.62 -3.96 2.89
C ASP A 94 -28.20 -4.35 2.50
N ALA A 95 -27.74 -3.93 1.31
CA ALA A 95 -26.36 -4.11 0.90
C ALA A 95 -25.36 -3.35 1.79
N MET A 96 -25.71 -2.14 2.26
CA MET A 96 -24.90 -1.42 3.25
C MET A 96 -24.84 -2.15 4.60
N ALA A 97 -25.95 -2.75 5.03
CA ALA A 97 -25.99 -3.53 6.26
C ALA A 97 -25.14 -4.79 6.16
N GLU A 98 -25.20 -5.50 5.02
CA GLU A 98 -24.35 -6.65 4.75
C GLU A 98 -22.86 -6.25 4.76
N PHE A 99 -22.51 -5.13 4.15
CA PHE A 99 -21.15 -4.58 4.21
C PHE A 99 -20.67 -4.35 5.65
N PHE A 100 -21.51 -3.80 6.53
CA PHE A 100 -21.15 -3.64 7.94
C PHE A 100 -20.97 -4.98 8.66
N ILE A 101 -21.80 -5.97 8.37
CA ILE A 101 -21.64 -7.33 8.91
C ILE A 101 -20.34 -7.96 8.40
N ASN A 102 -19.98 -7.75 7.13
CA ASN A 102 -18.72 -8.21 6.54
C ASN A 102 -17.50 -7.56 7.21
N ILE A 103 -17.59 -6.29 7.60
CA ILE A 103 -16.55 -5.62 8.39
C ILE A 103 -16.42 -6.26 9.77
N LEU A 104 -17.55 -6.49 10.48
CA LEU A 104 -17.52 -7.11 11.82
C LEU A 104 -17.00 -8.54 11.81
N THR A 105 -17.28 -9.29 10.75
CA THR A 105 -16.81 -10.67 10.56
C THR A 105 -15.40 -10.76 9.97
N GLY A 106 -14.78 -9.63 9.63
CA GLY A 106 -13.43 -9.57 9.05
C GLY A 106 -13.34 -10.07 7.61
N LYS A 107 -14.48 -10.22 6.92
CA LYS A 107 -14.54 -10.66 5.51
C LYS A 107 -14.27 -9.52 4.53
N GLU A 108 -14.52 -8.28 4.94
CA GLU A 108 -14.37 -7.11 4.07
C GLU A 108 -12.90 -6.77 3.83
N ARG A 109 -12.54 -6.50 2.57
CA ARG A 109 -11.16 -6.13 2.22
C ARG A 109 -10.90 -4.67 2.60
N ALA A 110 -10.04 -4.48 3.59
CA ALA A 110 -9.52 -3.18 3.97
C ALA A 110 -8.84 -2.47 2.79
N ILE A 111 -9.31 -1.27 2.43
CA ILE A 111 -8.69 -0.46 1.36
C ILE A 111 -7.36 0.13 1.83
N ALA A 112 -7.26 0.40 3.13
CA ALA A 112 -6.06 0.97 3.72
C ALA A 112 -5.65 0.19 4.98
N GLN A 113 -5.24 -1.06 4.80
CA GLN A 113 -4.20 -1.62 5.67
C GLN A 113 -2.88 -0.95 5.28
N GLY A 114 -2.50 0.15 5.94
CA GLY A 114 -1.10 0.60 6.11
C GLY A 114 -0.15 0.65 4.91
N ASN A 115 -0.59 0.50 3.66
CA ASN A 115 0.30 0.26 2.54
C ASN A 115 0.67 1.61 1.93
N TYR A 116 1.67 2.24 2.54
CA TYR A 116 2.25 3.52 2.11
C TYR A 116 2.58 3.53 0.61
N PHE A 117 2.91 2.39 0.02
CA PHE A 117 3.14 2.27 -1.42
C PHE A 117 1.91 2.59 -2.26
N LEU A 118 0.72 2.12 -1.89
CA LEU A 118 -0.50 2.41 -2.63
C LEU A 118 -0.94 3.88 -2.41
N LYS A 119 -0.66 4.44 -1.21
CA LYS A 119 -0.83 5.87 -0.90
C LYS A 119 0.04 6.75 -1.80
N ILE A 120 1.33 6.45 -1.89
CA ILE A 120 2.30 7.19 -2.70
C ILE A 120 1.99 7.00 -4.19
N TYR A 121 1.66 5.79 -4.62
CA TYR A 121 1.30 5.50 -6.01
C TYR A 121 0.06 6.27 -6.46
N ARG A 122 -1.04 6.21 -5.69
CA ARG A 122 -2.30 6.87 -6.07
C ARG A 122 -2.17 8.40 -6.03
N PHE A 123 -1.38 8.94 -5.11
CA PHE A 123 -1.02 10.37 -5.07
C PHE A 123 -0.16 10.77 -6.28
N MET A 124 0.88 9.99 -6.63
CA MET A 124 1.74 10.26 -7.78
C MET A 124 0.98 10.17 -9.11
N VAL A 125 0.17 9.13 -9.32
CA VAL A 125 -0.60 8.96 -10.56
C VAL A 125 -1.63 10.07 -10.76
N ARG A 126 -2.30 10.52 -9.68
CA ARG A 126 -3.36 11.54 -9.77
C ARG A 126 -2.82 12.97 -9.78
N GLY A 127 -1.70 13.25 -9.10
CA GLY A 127 -1.09 14.58 -9.07
C GLY A 127 -0.12 14.85 -10.21
N TYR A 128 0.70 13.87 -10.59
CA TYR A 128 1.73 13.99 -11.61
C TYR A 128 1.87 12.67 -12.36
N PRO A 129 0.94 12.30 -13.27
CA PRO A 129 1.02 11.05 -14.02
C PRO A 129 2.35 10.89 -14.78
N TRP A 130 2.98 12.01 -15.14
CA TRP A 130 4.30 12.07 -15.79
C TRP A 130 5.48 11.74 -14.86
N SER A 131 5.33 11.73 -13.53
CA SER A 131 6.42 11.37 -12.61
C SER A 131 6.80 9.89 -12.71
N LEU A 132 5.86 9.02 -13.08
CA LEU A 132 6.16 7.62 -13.39
C LEU A 132 7.04 7.45 -14.64
N LEU A 133 6.98 8.38 -15.59
CA LEU A 133 7.86 8.35 -16.77
C LEU A 133 9.32 8.63 -16.40
N TRP A 134 9.58 9.32 -15.29
CA TRP A 134 10.94 9.55 -14.77
C TRP A 134 11.56 8.32 -14.09
N LEU A 135 10.77 7.30 -13.75
CA LEU A 135 11.30 6.03 -13.23
C LEU A 135 12.07 5.25 -14.31
N PHE A 136 11.70 5.39 -15.59
CA PHE A 136 12.42 4.77 -16.70
C PHE A 136 13.87 5.29 -16.84
N PRO A 137 14.14 6.60 -16.96
CA PRO A 137 15.51 7.10 -17.05
C PRO A 137 16.29 6.87 -15.75
N MET A 138 15.68 7.01 -14.57
CA MET A 138 16.36 6.75 -13.29
C MET A 138 16.72 5.27 -13.11
N GLY A 139 15.82 4.36 -13.51
CA GLY A 139 16.10 2.92 -13.52
C GLY A 139 17.21 2.55 -14.51
N PHE A 140 17.25 3.22 -15.67
CA PHE A 140 18.31 3.04 -16.67
C PHE A 140 19.66 3.51 -16.13
N ILE A 141 19.72 4.70 -15.52
CA ILE A 141 20.95 5.22 -14.90
C ILE A 141 21.45 4.29 -13.79
N ALA A 142 20.55 3.81 -12.92
CA ALA A 142 20.91 2.86 -11.87
C ALA A 142 21.43 1.53 -12.43
N PHE A 143 20.83 1.01 -13.51
CA PHE A 143 21.31 -0.20 -14.18
C PHE A 143 22.73 -0.04 -14.72
N PHE A 144 23.04 1.08 -15.40
CA PHE A 144 24.39 1.34 -15.90
C PHE A 144 25.42 1.54 -14.79
N LEU A 145 25.04 2.15 -13.66
CA LEU A 145 25.90 2.27 -12.49
C LEU A 145 26.21 0.90 -11.87
N ILE A 146 25.22 0.01 -11.75
CA ILE A 146 25.41 -1.34 -11.20
C ILE A 146 26.31 -2.17 -12.12
N VAL A 147 26.06 -2.14 -13.44
CA VAL A 147 26.90 -2.85 -14.43
C VAL A 147 28.33 -2.28 -14.44
N GLY A 148 28.49 -0.97 -14.36
CA GLY A 148 29.80 -0.32 -14.27
C GLY A 148 30.58 -0.73 -13.03
N CYS A 149 29.95 -0.72 -11.85
CA CYS A 149 30.56 -1.19 -10.61
C CYS A 149 30.93 -2.67 -10.67
N ALA A 150 30.08 -3.53 -11.24
CA ALA A 150 30.38 -4.95 -11.42
C ALA A 150 31.55 -5.19 -12.41
N ALA A 151 31.66 -4.38 -13.46
CA ALA A 151 32.75 -4.46 -14.42
C ALA A 151 34.10 -4.05 -13.79
N VAL A 152 34.13 -3.01 -12.96
CA VAL A 152 35.33 -2.61 -12.21
C VAL A 152 35.75 -3.72 -11.24
N TRP A 153 34.80 -4.28 -10.49
CA TRP A 153 35.10 -5.28 -9.48
C TRP A 153 35.61 -6.61 -10.08
N THR A 154 35.09 -6.99 -11.24
CA THR A 154 35.56 -8.17 -11.99
C THR A 154 36.92 -7.94 -12.64
N HIS A 155 37.21 -6.73 -13.10
CA HIS A 155 38.53 -6.36 -13.62
C HIS A 155 39.61 -6.40 -12.53
N ASP A 156 39.33 -5.83 -11.35
CA ASP A 156 40.26 -5.86 -10.21
C ASP A 156 40.52 -7.29 -9.72
N SER A 157 39.47 -8.11 -9.65
CA SER A 157 39.59 -9.54 -9.29
C SER A 157 40.43 -10.33 -10.31
N ALA A 158 40.35 -9.99 -11.60
CA ALA A 158 41.15 -10.61 -12.65
C ALA A 158 42.61 -10.13 -12.61
N ALA A 159 42.83 -8.86 -12.30
CA ALA A 159 44.16 -8.28 -12.12
C ALA A 159 44.90 -8.89 -10.91
N GLU A 160 44.19 -9.08 -9.79
CA GLU A 160 44.72 -9.70 -8.58
C GLU A 160 45.11 -11.17 -8.82
N LYS A 161 44.28 -11.94 -9.53
CA LYS A 161 44.61 -13.32 -9.92
C LYS A 161 45.86 -13.38 -10.79
N ARG A 162 46.01 -12.48 -11.77
CA ARG A 162 47.22 -12.40 -12.61
C ARG A 162 48.47 -12.04 -11.81
N ALA A 163 48.35 -11.14 -10.84
CA ALA A 163 49.45 -10.75 -9.96
C ALA A 163 49.92 -11.93 -9.08
N LEU A 164 48.97 -12.67 -8.50
CA LEU A 164 49.26 -13.86 -7.69
C LEU A 164 49.96 -14.96 -8.49
N THR A 165 49.47 -15.28 -9.70
CA THR A 165 50.12 -16.27 -10.57
C THR A 165 51.56 -15.87 -10.91
N LYS A 166 51.79 -14.59 -11.21
CA LYS A 166 53.14 -14.08 -11.54
C LYS A 166 54.09 -14.09 -10.34
N SER A 167 53.58 -13.90 -9.12
CA SER A 167 54.38 -14.02 -7.88
C SER A 167 54.72 -15.47 -7.52
N GLN A 168 53.89 -16.44 -7.91
CA GLN A 168 54.11 -17.87 -7.64
C GLN A 168 55.00 -18.55 -8.69
N GLU A 169 55.10 -17.97 -9.89
CA GLU A 169 55.93 -18.46 -11.01
C GLU A 169 57.41 -18.75 -10.65
N PRO A 170 58.13 -17.88 -9.91
CA PRO A 170 59.51 -18.18 -9.51
C PRO A 170 59.62 -19.32 -8.48
N ALA A 171 58.65 -19.47 -7.58
CA ALA A 171 58.62 -20.56 -6.60
C ALA A 171 58.33 -21.92 -7.28
N ILE A 172 57.48 -21.93 -8.31
CA ILE A 172 57.17 -23.13 -9.09
C ILE A 172 58.37 -23.54 -9.98
N ARG A 173 59.08 -22.58 -10.58
CA ARG A 173 60.32 -22.86 -11.34
C ARG A 173 61.45 -23.37 -10.46
N ALA A 174 61.56 -22.88 -9.22
CA ALA A 174 62.55 -23.37 -8.26
C ALA A 174 62.24 -24.79 -7.73
N ALA A 175 60.97 -25.23 -7.79
CA ALA A 175 60.53 -26.55 -7.35
C ALA A 175 60.58 -27.63 -8.45
N GLN A 176 60.93 -27.29 -9.70
CA GLN A 176 61.09 -28.26 -10.78
C GLN A 176 62.48 -28.92 -10.72
N PRO A 177 62.58 -30.25 -10.54
CA PRO A 177 63.87 -30.93 -10.53
C PRO A 177 64.48 -30.95 -11.94
N PRO A 178 65.82 -30.90 -12.07
CA PRO A 178 66.49 -30.87 -13.36
C PRO A 178 66.26 -32.19 -14.11
N ILE A 179 65.69 -32.09 -15.31
CA ILE A 179 65.57 -33.21 -16.25
C ILE A 179 66.90 -33.29 -17.00
N ASP A 180 67.86 -34.02 -16.46
CA ASP A 180 68.99 -34.55 -17.24
C ASP A 180 69.62 -35.73 -16.50
N ALA A 181 69.38 -36.94 -17.03
CA ALA A 181 70.29 -38.09 -17.07
C ALA A 181 69.48 -39.40 -17.20
N LYS A 182 69.29 -39.87 -18.44
CA LYS A 182 69.45 -41.30 -18.80
C LYS A 182 69.11 -41.50 -20.28
N LYS A 183 70.15 -41.49 -21.11
CA LYS A 183 70.25 -42.41 -22.25
C LYS A 183 71.72 -42.58 -22.65
N SER A 184 72.39 -43.50 -21.97
CA SER A 184 73.59 -44.17 -22.45
C SER A 184 73.45 -45.65 -22.08
N GLU A 185 73.79 -46.48 -23.06
CA GLU A 185 73.67 -47.95 -23.15
C GLU A 185 72.30 -48.50 -23.57
#